data_AF-A0A3P4AT63-F1
#
_entry.id   AF-A0A3P4AT63-F1
#
_cell.length_a   1.000
_cell.length_b   1.000
_cell.length_c   1.000
_cell.angle_alpha   90.00
_cell.angle_beta   90.00
_cell.angle_gamma   90.00
#
_symmetry.space_group_name_H-M   'P 1'
#
loop_
_entity.id
_entity.type
_entity.pdbx_description
1 polymer ?
#
loop_
_entity_poly.entity_id
_entity_poly.type
_entity_poly.pdbx_seq_one_letter_code
_entity_poly.pdbx_strand_id
1 'polypeptide(L)' 'MWWCGNGWYMGWWGPILGLLWFVLLGLFVYWLVRALAPERRDRALEILRERYARGEIDKETFERMKRDLA' A
#
# COMPACT_ATOMS: atom_id res chain seq x y z
N MET A 1 -20.86 38.55 -16.89
CA MET A 1 -19.63 37.90 -17.36
C MET A 1 -19.26 36.83 -16.37
N TRP A 2 -19.75 35.61 -16.62
CA TRP A 2 -19.12 34.43 -16.05
C TRP A 2 -17.69 34.39 -16.59
N TRP A 3 -16.77 33.80 -15.83
CA TRP A 3 -15.35 33.60 -16.19
C TRP A 3 -14.39 34.76 -15.90
N CYS A 4 -13.94 34.86 -14.66
CA CYS A 4 -12.51 34.86 -14.37
C CYS A 4 -12.31 34.35 -12.95
N GLY A 5 -12.43 33.03 -12.83
CA GLY A 5 -12.15 32.32 -11.60
C GLY A 5 -10.68 32.46 -11.22
N ASN A 6 -10.45 32.56 -9.91
CA ASN A 6 -9.21 32.20 -9.26
C ASN A 6 -7.95 32.91 -9.77
N GLY A 7 -7.81 34.18 -9.40
CA GLY A 7 -6.51 34.86 -9.28
C GLY A 7 -5.59 34.28 -8.19
N TRP A 8 -5.74 33.01 -7.81
CA TRP A 8 -4.95 32.35 -6.76
C TRP A 8 -3.57 31.88 -7.24
N TYR A 9 -3.27 32.03 -8.53
CA TYR A 9 -2.05 31.49 -9.16
C TYR A 9 -1.36 32.47 -10.13
N MET A 10 -1.51 33.78 -9.92
CA MET A 10 -0.82 34.79 -10.74
C MET A 10 0.67 34.89 -10.35
N GLY A 11 1.47 33.91 -10.77
CA GLY A 11 2.93 33.90 -10.62
C GLY A 11 3.51 32.50 -10.80
N TRP A 12 4.82 32.42 -11.03
CA TRP A 12 5.64 31.19 -11.17
C TRP A 12 5.39 30.11 -10.08
N TRP A 13 4.73 30.50 -8.99
CA TRP A 13 4.29 29.68 -7.86
C TRP A 13 3.08 28.77 -8.13
N GLY A 14 2.26 29.07 -9.14
CA GLY A 14 1.09 28.26 -9.49
C GLY A 14 1.38 26.82 -9.90
N PRO A 15 2.28 26.58 -10.87
CA PRO A 15 2.66 25.22 -11.24
C PRO A 15 3.39 24.48 -10.10
N ILE A 16 4.10 25.19 -9.22
CA ILE A 16 4.83 24.58 -8.10
C ILE A 16 3.87 23.99 -7.05
N LEU A 17 2.83 24.74 -6.68
CA LEU A 17 1.80 24.26 -5.75
C LEU A 17 0.99 23.11 -6.35
N GLY A 18 0.69 23.16 -7.65
CA GLY A 18 0.05 22.05 -8.36
C GLY A 18 0.92 20.78 -8.35
N LEU A 19 2.22 20.92 -8.64
CA LEU A 19 3.16 19.80 -8.61
C LEU A 19 3.27 19.19 -7.21
N LEU A 20 3.31 20.04 -6.18
CA LEU A 20 3.37 19.60 -4.78
C LEU A 20 2.14 18.76 -4.42
N TRP A 21 0.95 19.16 -4.85
CA TRP A 21 -0.29 18.38 -4.69
C TRP A 21 -0.22 17.02 -5.39
N PHE A 22 0.30 16.97 -6.62
CA PHE A 22 0.49 15.70 -7.34
C PHE A 22 1.48 14.77 -6.64
N VAL A 23 2.58 15.31 -6.12
CA VAL A 23 3.57 14.54 -5.34
C VAL A 23 2.95 14.02 -4.04
N LEU A 24 2.18 14.87 -3.34
CA LEU A 24 1.45 14.47 -2.12
C LEU A 24 0.44 13.37 -2.40
N LEU A 25 -0.34 13.52 -3.47
CA LEU A 25 -1.30 12.50 -3.91
C LEU A 25 -0.59 11.19 -4.27
N GLY A 26 0.52 11.25 -4.99
CA GLY A 26 1.33 10.07 -5.33
C GLY A 26 1.88 9.36 -4.11
N LEU A 27 2.43 10.10 -3.14
CA LEU A 27 2.89 9.56 -1.86
C LEU A 27 1.76 8.96 -1.04
N PHE A 28 0.60 9.63 -1.00
CA PHE A 28 -0.58 9.15 -0.30
C PHE A 28 -1.06 7.81 -0.88
N VAL A 29 -1.17 7.71 -2.21
CA VAL A 29 -1.53 6.47 -2.90
C VAL A 29 -0.47 5.39 -2.69
N TYR A 30 0.82 5.72 -2.79
CA TYR A 30 1.91 4.77 -2.54
C TYR A 30 1.85 4.21 -1.12
N TRP A 31 1.64 5.06 -0.12
CA TRP A 31 1.53 4.66 1.27
C TRP A 31 0.27 3.82 1.51
N LEU A 32 -0.85 4.19 0.90
CA LEU A 32 -2.10 3.45 0.98
C LEU A 32 -1.96 2.04 0.37
N VAL A 33 -1.34 1.92 -0.81
CA VAL A 33 -1.05 0.63 -1.43
C VAL A 33 -0.08 -0.19 -0.58
N ARG A 34 0.93 0.44 0.03
CA ARG A 34 1.87 -0.26 0.91
C ARG A 34 1.23 -0.72 2.22
N ALA A 35 0.28 0.03 2.76
CA ALA A 35 -0.45 -0.31 3.98
C ALA A 35 -1.53 -1.38 3.75
N LEU A 36 -2.16 -1.37 2.57
CA LEU A 36 -3.15 -2.38 2.16
C LEU A 36 -2.51 -3.60 1.51
N ALA A 37 -1.26 -3.51 1.05
CA ALA A 37 -0.51 -4.67 0.61
C ALA A 37 -0.20 -5.50 1.86
N PRO A 38 -0.83 -6.68 2.06
CA PRO A 38 -0.35 -7.59 3.07
C PRO A 38 1.11 -7.85 2.75
N GLU A 39 2.00 -7.68 3.74
CA GLU A 39 3.37 -8.12 3.56
C GLU A 39 3.31 -9.53 3.00
N ARG A 40 4.00 -9.82 1.90
CA ARG A 40 3.92 -11.14 1.23
C ARG A 40 4.15 -12.28 2.23
N ARG A 41 4.90 -11.98 3.29
CA ARG A 41 5.14 -12.80 4.47
C ARG A 41 3.87 -13.12 5.26
N ASP A 42 3.05 -12.12 5.60
CA ASP A 42 1.75 -12.32 6.26
C ASP A 42 0.80 -13.14 5.38
N ARG A 43 0.73 -12.85 4.08
CA ARG A 43 -0.13 -13.61 3.17
C ARG A 43 0.31 -15.08 3.05
N ALA A 44 1.61 -15.35 3.02
CA ALA A 44 2.14 -16.71 2.99
C ALA A 44 1.86 -17.47 4.31
N LEU A 45 2.01 -16.80 5.45
CA LEU A 45 1.71 -17.35 6.77
C LEU A 45 0.20 -17.62 6.95
N GLU A 46 -0.65 -16.74 6.43
CA GLU A 46 -2.11 -16.91 6.46
C GLU A 46 -2.55 -18.12 5.65
N ILE A 47 -2.01 -18.28 4.42
CA ILE A 47 -2.26 -19.47 3.58
C ILE A 47 -1.76 -20.75 4.27
N LEU A 48 -0.57 -20.72 4.89
CA LEU A 48 -0.03 -21.85 5.64
C LEU A 48 -0.93 -22.26 6.81
N ARG A 49 -1.43 -21.27 7.55
CA ARG A 49 -2.33 -21.49 8.69
C ARG A 49 -3.67 -22.05 8.24
N GLU A 50 -4.21 -21.59 7.13
CA GLU A 50 -5.46 -22.10 6.56
C GLU A 50 -5.32 -23.59 6.16
N ARG A 51 -4.21 -23.97 5.51
CA ARG A 51 -3.95 -25.37 5.13
C ARG A 51 -3.70 -26.29 6.32
N TYR A 52 -3.04 -25.79 7.37
CA TYR A 52 -2.90 -26.50 8.64
C TYR A 52 -4.26 -26.74 9.29
N ALA A 53 -5.14 -25.74 9.30
CA ALA A 53 -6.50 -25.86 9.85
C ALA A 53 -7.37 -26.83 9.03
N ARG A 54 -7.15 -26.93 7.72
CA ARG A 54 -7.76 -27.95 6.85
C ARG A 54 -7.19 -29.35 7.06
N GLY A 55 -6.07 -29.49 7.77
CA GLY A 55 -5.38 -30.77 8.00
C GLY A 55 -4.60 -31.28 6.78
N GLU A 56 -4.38 -30.44 5.77
CA GLU A 56 -3.58 -30.80 4.57
C GLU A 56 -2.07 -30.86 4.88
N ILE A 57 -1.64 -30.26 5.98
CA ILE A 57 -0.23 -30.11 6.37
C ILE A 57 -0.07 -30.47 7.85
N ASP A 58 0.96 -31.26 8.17
CA ASP A 58 1.29 -31.61 9.54
C ASP A 58 1.94 -30.45 10.32
N LYS A 59 1.81 -30.47 11.66
CA LYS A 59 2.37 -29.47 12.56
C LYS A 59 3.89 -29.31 12.37
N GLU A 60 4.61 -30.39 12.11
CA GLU A 60 6.07 -30.35 11.91
C GLU A 60 6.45 -29.60 10.63
N THR A 61 5.67 -29.77 9.56
CA THR A 61 5.89 -29.09 8.29
C THR A 61 5.51 -27.61 8.38
N PHE A 62 4.44 -27.29 9.12
CA PHE A 62 4.06 -25.90 9.44
C PHE A 62 5.16 -25.16 10.20
N GLU A 63 5.72 -25.76 11.26
CA GLU A 63 6.80 -25.16 12.07
C GLU A 63 8.12 -24.98 11.29
N ARG A 64 8.39 -25.82 10.29
CA ARG A 64 9.53 -25.62 9.37
C ARG A 64 9.29 -24.43 8.45
N MET A 65 8.16 -24.40 7.75
CA MET A 65 7.84 -23.33 6.79
C MET A 65 7.68 -21.97 7.48
N LYS A 66 7.13 -21.95 8.69
CA LYS A 66 7.03 -20.73 9.50
C LYS A 66 8.40 -20.17 9.87
N ARG A 67 9.40 -21.03 10.15
CA ARG A 67 10.77 -20.60 10.46
C ARG A 67 11.51 -20.10 9.23
N ASP A 68 11.27 -20.70 8.06
CA ASP A 68 11.89 -20.25 6.80
C ASP A 68 11.29 -18.92 6.29
N LEU A 69 10.03 -18.63 6.65
CA LEU A 69 9.36 -17.37 6.34
C LEU A 69 9.53 -16.30 7.43
N ALA A 70 10.13 -16.66 8.59
CA ALA A 70 10.42 -15.75 9.69
C ALA A 70 11.72 -14.96 9.46
#